data_AF-A0A7U6KQ66-F1
#
_entry.id   AF-A0A7U6KQ66-F1
#
_cell.length_a   1.000
_cell.length_b   1.000
_cell.length_c   1.000
_cell.angle_alpha   90.00
_cell.angle_beta   90.00
_cell.angle_gamma   90.00
#
_symmetry.space_group_name_H-M   'P 1'
#
loop_
_entity.id
_entity.type
_entity.pdbx_description
1 polymer ?
#
loop_
_entity_poly.entity_id
_entity_poly.type
_entity_poly.pdbx_seq_one_letter_code
_entity_poly.pdbx_strand_id
1 'polypeptide(L)'
;MPDTHYDALPKAHTTYANIVKSLLPIGNSGKVSKDQLPQATYYVDDLHIDHDNLNDYRKICGFADNSKVPATYFSVLSQTLQMNMMVKEPFPFAMLGLVHVDNSVTQHRPYR
;
A
#
# COMPACT_ATOMS: atom_id res chain seq x y z
N MET A 1 14.07 -3.66 -14.17
CA MET A 1 12.80 -2.95 -14.45
C MET A 1 12.88 -1.60 -13.75
N PRO A 2 12.27 -0.53 -14.29
CA PRO A 2 12.44 0.79 -13.70
C PRO A 2 11.69 0.89 -12.37
N ASP A 3 12.36 1.48 -11.39
CA ASP A 3 11.75 1.89 -10.13
C ASP A 3 10.61 2.89 -10.42
N THR A 4 9.49 2.73 -9.71
CA THR A 4 8.35 3.65 -9.84
C THR A 4 8.36 4.65 -8.71
N HIS A 5 8.50 5.93 -9.04
CA HIS A 5 8.50 7.02 -8.08
C HIS A 5 7.17 7.76 -8.08
N TYR A 6 6.75 8.16 -6.89
CA TYR A 6 5.60 9.03 -6.66
C TYR A 6 6.05 10.24 -5.84
N ASP A 7 5.67 11.44 -6.26
CA ASP A 7 5.99 12.66 -5.51
C ASP A 7 5.37 12.62 -4.10
N ALA A 8 4.18 12.03 -3.97
CA ALA A 8 3.45 11.86 -2.72
C ALA A 8 2.70 10.52 -2.72
N LEU A 9 2.16 10.11 -1.57
CA LEU A 9 1.35 8.89 -1.48
C LEU A 9 0.22 8.90 -2.53
N PRO A 10 0.10 7.85 -3.36
CA PRO A 10 -0.99 7.77 -4.30
C PRO A 10 -2.32 7.73 -3.55
N LYS A 11 -3.32 8.46 -4.04
CA LYS A 11 -4.63 8.51 -3.39
C LYS A 11 -5.32 7.15 -3.53
N ALA A 12 -5.86 6.60 -2.44
CA ALA A 12 -6.46 5.27 -2.45
C ALA A 12 -7.52 5.08 -3.56
N HIS A 13 -8.35 6.10 -3.83
CA HIS A 13 -9.41 6.04 -4.84
C HIS A 13 -8.91 5.84 -6.29
N THR A 14 -7.71 6.33 -6.64
CA THR A 14 -7.15 6.10 -7.99
C THR A 14 -6.77 4.63 -8.19
N THR A 15 -6.50 3.92 -7.10
CA THR A 15 -6.19 2.49 -7.10
C THR A 15 -7.46 1.68 -7.37
N TYR A 16 -8.59 2.02 -6.72
CA TYR A 16 -9.86 1.30 -6.86
C TYR A 16 -10.41 1.22 -8.29
N ALA A 17 -10.25 2.28 -9.08
CA ALA A 17 -10.65 2.26 -10.50
C ALA A 17 -9.92 1.16 -11.29
N ASN A 18 -8.63 0.95 -10.98
CA ASN A 18 -7.84 -0.09 -11.62
C ASN A 18 -8.15 -1.50 -11.07
N ILE A 19 -8.60 -1.61 -9.81
CA ILE A 19 -9.09 -2.89 -9.25
C ILE A 19 -10.31 -3.38 -10.04
N VAL A 20 -11.27 -2.50 -10.33
CA VAL A 20 -12.45 -2.85 -11.13
C VAL A 20 -12.05 -3.30 -12.53
N LYS A 21 -11.06 -2.64 -13.14
CA LYS A 21 -10.51 -3.05 -14.44
C LYS A 21 -9.91 -4.46 -14.41
N SER A 22 -9.29 -4.87 -13.30
CA SER A 22 -8.72 -6.23 -13.14
C SER A 22 -9.77 -7.35 -13.13
N LEU A 23 -11.05 -7.02 -12.93
CA LEU A 23 -12.17 -7.97 -12.99
C LEU A 23 -12.70 -8.19 -14.41
N LEU A 24 -12.31 -7.36 -15.38
CA LEU A 24 -12.73 -7.52 -16.76
C LEU A 24 -11.86 -8.59 -17.46
N PRO A 25 -12.46 -9.57 -18.16
CA PRO A 25 -11.73 -10.65 -18.85
C PRO A 25 -10.90 -10.17 -20.06
N ILE A 26 -10.81 -8.86 -20.30
CA ILE A 26 -10.16 -8.21 -21.43
C ILE A 26 -8.66 -7.90 -21.13
N GLY A 27 -8.21 -8.16 -19.90
CA GLY A 27 -6.89 -7.72 -19.41
C GLY A 27 -5.91 -8.85 -19.06
N ASN A 28 -5.96 -10.01 -19.73
CA ASN A 28 -5.06 -11.13 -19.43
C ASN A 28 -3.63 -10.97 -20.00
N SER A 29 -3.15 -9.73 -20.10
CA SER A 29 -1.79 -9.44 -20.57
C SER A 29 -0.78 -9.76 -19.46
N GLY A 30 -0.21 -10.97 -19.52
CA GLY A 30 1.12 -11.27 -19.00
C GLY A 30 1.27 -11.41 -17.48
N LYS A 31 0.32 -12.03 -16.77
CA LYS A 31 0.55 -12.44 -15.37
C LYS A 31 1.77 -13.38 -15.31
N VAL A 32 2.64 -13.19 -14.32
CA VAL A 32 3.71 -14.17 -14.05
C VAL A 32 3.09 -15.48 -13.52
N SER A 33 3.90 -16.55 -13.48
CA SER A 33 3.47 -17.81 -12.84
C SER A 33 2.97 -17.55 -11.42
N LYS A 34 2.00 -18.35 -10.95
CA LYS A 34 1.49 -18.27 -9.56
C LYS A 34 2.56 -18.47 -8.50
N ASP A 35 3.70 -19.06 -8.88
CA ASP A 35 4.84 -19.33 -8.01
C ASP A 35 5.87 -18.18 -7.99
N GLN A 36 5.61 -17.08 -8.71
CA GLN A 36 6.51 -15.94 -8.82
C GLN A 36 5.77 -14.65 -8.53
N LEU A 37 6.41 -13.75 -7.78
CA LEU A 37 5.93 -12.38 -7.59
C LEU A 37 6.69 -11.43 -8.51
N PRO A 38 6.04 -10.37 -9.01
CA PRO A 38 6.71 -9.35 -9.79
C PRO A 38 7.85 -8.73 -8.98
N GLN A 39 8.96 -8.44 -9.65
CA GLN A 39 10.10 -7.73 -9.06
C GLN A 39 9.95 -6.24 -9.41
N ALA A 40 9.41 -5.46 -8.48
CA ALA A 40 9.19 -4.04 -8.64
C ALA A 40 9.41 -3.29 -7.32
N THR A 41 9.94 -2.07 -7.42
CA THR A 41 10.12 -1.18 -6.27
C THR A 41 9.34 0.11 -6.49
N TYR A 42 8.57 0.50 -5.49
CA TYR A 42 7.73 1.69 -5.50
C TYR A 42 8.21 2.63 -4.40
N TYR A 43 8.47 3.89 -4.75
CA TYR A 43 8.98 4.92 -3.86
C TYR A 43 7.96 6.05 -3.72
N VAL A 44 7.94 6.66 -2.53
CA VAL A 44 7.34 7.97 -2.30
C VAL A 44 8.46 8.90 -1.91
N ASP A 45 8.75 9.88 -2.75
CA ASP A 45 9.90 10.74 -2.58
C ASP A 45 9.68 11.75 -1.45
N ASP A 46 8.45 12.23 -1.27
CA ASP A 46 8.07 13.12 -0.18
C ASP A 46 6.81 12.62 0.55
N LEU A 47 7.01 12.18 1.80
CA LEU A 47 5.93 11.68 2.65
C LEU A 47 5.55 12.73 3.69
N HIS A 48 4.43 13.40 3.45
CA HIS A 48 3.81 14.28 4.43
C HIS A 48 2.78 13.54 5.29
N ILE A 49 2.92 13.66 6.60
CA ILE A 49 1.93 13.13 7.55
C ILE A 49 0.84 14.17 7.75
N ASP A 50 -0.38 13.82 7.34
CA ASP A 50 -1.58 14.56 7.70
C ASP A 50 -1.89 14.33 9.19
N HIS A 51 -1.83 15.39 9.98
CA HIS A 51 -2.07 15.34 11.42
C HIS A 51 -3.52 15.04 11.77
N ASP A 52 -4.49 15.48 10.96
CA ASP A 52 -5.90 15.19 11.20
C ASP A 52 -6.16 13.70 10.96
N ASN A 53 -5.61 13.14 9.88
CA ASN A 53 -5.67 11.71 9.61
C ASN A 53 -5.00 10.87 10.71
N LEU A 54 -3.81 11.30 11.18
CA LEU A 54 -3.10 10.63 12.27
C LEU A 54 -3.93 10.66 13.57
N ASN A 55 -4.60 11.76 13.87
CA ASN A 55 -5.44 11.89 15.06
C ASN A 55 -6.67 10.99 14.97
N ASP A 56 -7.29 10.86 13.80
CA ASP A 56 -8.41 9.94 13.62
C ASP A 56 -7.96 8.47 13.69
N TYR A 57 -6.81 8.14 13.10
CA TYR A 57 -6.19 6.82 13.26
C TYR A 57 -5.96 6.47 14.74
N ARG A 58 -5.41 7.42 15.52
CA ARG A 58 -5.21 7.23 16.97
C ARG A 58 -6.50 6.94 17.71
N LYS A 59 -7.57 7.70 17.43
CA LYS A 59 -8.89 7.50 18.05
C LYS A 59 -9.46 6.11 17.72
N ILE A 60 -9.41 5.72 16.45
CA ILE A 60 -9.96 4.44 15.97
C ILE A 60 -9.18 3.25 16.55
N CYS A 61 -7.85 3.34 16.56
CA CYS A 61 -6.98 2.25 16.98
C CYS A 61 -6.61 2.27 18.48
N GLY A 62 -7.04 3.29 19.24
CA GLY A 62 -6.78 3.40 20.68
C GLY A 62 -5.35 3.82 21.06
N PHE A 63 -4.65 4.55 20.18
CA PHE A 63 -3.32 5.07 20.48
C PHE A 63 -3.39 6.41 21.22
N ALA A 64 -2.55 6.59 22.23
CA ALA A 64 -2.40 7.88 22.91
C ALA A 64 -1.63 8.89 22.04
N ASP A 65 -1.95 10.18 22.20
CA ASP A 65 -1.14 11.25 21.65
C ASP A 65 0.03 11.56 22.58
N ASN A 66 1.19 10.99 22.27
CA ASN A 66 2.44 11.15 23.03
C ASN A 66 3.55 11.79 22.18
N SER A 67 3.15 12.59 21.18
CA SER A 67 4.06 13.23 20.21
C SER A 67 4.91 12.22 19.41
N LYS A 68 4.45 10.97 19.28
CA LYS A 68 5.06 9.96 18.40
C LYS A 68 4.02 9.42 17.44
N VAL A 69 4.48 9.05 16.25
CA VAL A 69 3.66 8.37 15.26
C VAL A 69 3.71 6.86 15.52
N PRO A 70 2.56 6.17 15.67
CA PRO A 70 2.54 4.71 15.80
C PRO A 70 3.18 4.04 14.58
N ALA A 71 4.03 3.01 14.77
CA ALA A 71 4.67 2.34 13.63
C ALA A 71 3.67 1.75 12.64
N THR A 72 2.55 1.22 13.15
CA THR A 72 1.47 0.64 12.34
C THR A 72 0.78 1.66 11.45
N TYR A 73 0.85 2.96 11.77
CA TYR A 73 0.34 4.02 10.90
C TYR A 73 1.12 4.06 9.57
N PHE A 74 2.45 3.94 9.62
CA PHE A 74 3.26 3.87 8.40
C PHE A 74 2.93 2.63 7.57
N SER A 75 2.66 1.49 8.20
CA SER A 75 2.22 0.28 7.50
C SER A 75 0.91 0.52 6.75
N VAL A 76 -0.07 1.14 7.40
CA VAL A 76 -1.37 1.49 6.77
C VAL A 76 -1.17 2.45 5.59
N LEU A 77 -0.35 3.48 5.73
CA LEU A 77 -0.04 4.40 4.63
C LEU A 77 0.63 3.67 3.45
N SER A 78 1.63 2.85 3.75
CA SER A 78 2.41 2.10 2.75
C SER A 78 1.58 1.08 1.97
N GLN A 79 0.46 0.60 2.54
CA GLN A 79 -0.42 -0.36 1.87
C GLN A 79 -0.97 0.17 0.54
N THR A 80 -1.09 1.49 0.38
CA THR A 80 -1.54 2.06 -0.90
C THR A 80 -0.53 1.83 -2.03
N LEU A 81 0.78 1.82 -1.74
CA LEU A 81 1.81 1.45 -2.71
C LEU A 81 1.74 -0.03 -3.05
N GLN A 82 1.56 -0.90 -2.05
CA GLN A 82 1.41 -2.34 -2.25
C GLN A 82 0.21 -2.64 -3.18
N MET A 83 -0.93 -2.00 -2.93
CA MET A 83 -2.11 -2.14 -3.77
C MET A 83 -1.89 -1.60 -5.19
N ASN A 84 -1.15 -0.50 -5.36
CA ASN A 84 -0.80 0.00 -6.70
C ASN A 84 0.09 -0.99 -7.46
N MET A 85 1.11 -1.53 -6.80
CA MET A 85 2.00 -2.54 -7.37
C MET A 85 1.20 -3.77 -7.83
N MET A 86 0.34 -4.30 -6.96
CA MET A 86 -0.47 -5.48 -7.30
C MET A 86 -1.43 -5.27 -8.49
N VAL A 87 -1.76 -4.03 -8.84
CA VAL A 87 -2.64 -3.73 -9.98
C VAL A 87 -1.88 -3.37 -11.26
N LYS A 88 -0.71 -2.74 -11.13
CA LYS A 88 0.09 -2.27 -12.28
C LYS A 88 1.09 -3.31 -12.76
N GLU A 89 1.66 -4.07 -11.83
CA GLU A 89 2.60 -5.14 -12.13
C GLU A 89 1.86 -6.41 -12.56
N PRO A 90 2.55 -7.38 -13.20
CA PRO A 90 1.96 -8.67 -13.59
C PRO A 90 1.66 -9.59 -12.40
N PHE A 91 1.03 -9.08 -11.34
CA PHE A 91 0.70 -9.80 -10.12
C PHE A 91 -0.21 -11.03 -10.42
N PRO A 92 0.13 -12.22 -9.90
CA PRO A 92 -0.47 -13.46 -10.38
C PRO A 92 -1.91 -13.70 -9.89
N PHE A 93 -2.37 -12.97 -8.86
CA PHE A 93 -3.68 -13.16 -8.24
C PHE A 93 -4.64 -12.02 -8.56
N ALA A 94 -5.94 -12.31 -8.59
CA ALA A 94 -6.94 -11.25 -8.55
C ALA A 94 -6.93 -10.63 -7.16
N MET A 95 -6.96 -9.30 -7.06
CA MET A 95 -6.92 -8.64 -5.74
C MET A 95 -8.21 -8.82 -4.94
N LEU A 96 -9.36 -8.84 -5.62
CA LEU A 96 -10.64 -9.07 -4.96
C LEU A 96 -10.69 -10.51 -4.43
N GLY A 97 -10.99 -10.65 -3.15
CA GLY A 97 -11.06 -11.95 -2.47
C GLY A 97 -9.73 -12.43 -1.86
N LEU A 98 -8.65 -11.65 -1.98
CA LEU A 98 -7.44 -11.93 -1.21
C LEU A 98 -7.69 -11.75 0.29
N VAL A 99 -7.04 -12.61 1.07
CA VAL A 99 -7.08 -12.58 2.53
C VAL A 99 -5.68 -12.24 3.03
N HIS A 100 -5.60 -11.20 3.86
CA HIS A 100 -4.37 -10.87 4.57
C HIS A 100 -4.18 -11.88 5.71
N VAL A 101 -3.12 -12.70 5.64
CA VAL A 101 -2.88 -13.77 6.61
C VAL A 101 -1.96 -13.38 7.75
N ASP A 102 -0.92 -12.58 7.48
CA ASP A 102 0.08 -12.16 8.46
C ASP A 102 0.72 -10.82 8.07
N ASN A 103 1.10 -10.02 9.07
CA ASN A 103 1.77 -8.74 8.93
C ASN A 103 2.75 -8.51 10.09
N SER A 104 4.03 -8.34 9.76
CA SER A 104 5.07 -7.98 10.73
C SER A 104 5.59 -6.57 10.48
N VAL A 105 5.66 -5.76 11.54
CA VAL A 105 6.17 -4.39 11.51
C VAL A 105 7.29 -4.27 12.52
N THR A 106 8.48 -3.89 12.06
CA THR A 106 9.63 -3.64 12.93
C THR A 106 9.93 -2.15 12.96
N GLN A 107 9.95 -1.57 14.17
CA GLN A 107 10.31 -0.17 14.37
C GLN A 107 11.72 -0.05 14.93
N HIS A 108 12.65 0.49 14.14
CA HIS A 108 14.03 0.69 14.57
C HIS A 108 14.23 1.91 15.47
N ARG A 109 13.38 2.95 15.30
CA ARG A 109 13.39 4.16 16.13
C ARG A 109 12.01 4.83 16.16
N PRO A 110 11.68 5.58 17.23
CA PRO A 110 10.54 6.49 17.25
C PRO A 110 10.59 7.51 16.11
N TYR A 111 9.43 7.81 15.53
CA TYR A 111 9.21 8.97 14.66
C TYR A 111 8.28 9.94 15.38
N ARG A 112 8.57 11.24 15.28
CA ARG A 112 7.81 12.32 15.92
C ARG A 112 7.25 13.23 14.84
#